data_AF-A0A267DV82-F1
#
_entry.id   AF-A0A267DV82-F1
#
_cell.length_a   1.000
_cell.length_b   1.000
_cell.length_c   1.000
_cell.angle_alpha   90.00
_cell.angle_beta   90.00
_cell.angle_gamma   90.00
#
_symmetry.space_group_name_H-M   'P 1'
#
loop_
_entity.id
_entity.type
_entity.pdbx_description
1 polymer ?
#
loop_
_entity_poly.entity_id
_entity_poly.type
_entity_poly.pdbx_seq_one_letter_code
_entity_poly.pdbx_strand_id
1 'polypeptide(L)'
;CKASTSRTLETSACLKKNMSAPENARRQLIRRAIDSIADGSAGQAAHLEQERQRALELQAELQAGPQLRPGLLSEAESVAENYLRQVGRLAPNESLVGNMSVRVHGTDGRPIQVSVPRWETVKSLQERIGGGGLIMDGRPVANNRPLFDLWLRNQLGSLTVANGSQPRVQSTVRNAGG
;
A
#
# COMPACT_ATOMS: atom_id res chain seq x y z
N CYS A 1 46.21 0.81 31.49
CA CYS A 1 45.63 2.16 31.55
C CYS A 1 46.58 3.17 30.93
N LYS A 2 46.21 3.78 29.80
CA LYS A 2 46.41 5.21 29.54
C LYS A 2 45.51 5.61 28.36
N ALA A 3 44.63 6.56 28.65
CA ALA A 3 43.60 7.12 27.79
C ALA A 3 44.13 8.33 27.03
N SER A 4 43.55 8.61 25.87
CA SER A 4 43.43 9.98 25.32
C SER A 4 42.24 10.06 24.37
N THR A 5 41.12 10.53 24.94
CA THR A 5 40.34 11.69 24.50
C THR A 5 40.08 11.85 23.00
N SER A 6 38.89 11.41 22.55
CA SER A 6 37.98 12.15 21.66
C SER A 6 36.65 11.40 21.51
N ARG A 7 35.85 11.36 22.59
CA ARG A 7 34.39 11.40 22.45
C ARG A 7 34.09 12.87 22.19
N THR A 8 33.45 13.26 21.11
CA THR A 8 32.00 13.44 21.05
C THR A 8 31.80 14.17 19.71
N LEU A 9 31.29 13.53 18.65
CA LEU A 9 30.63 14.20 17.49
C LEU A 9 30.27 13.25 16.33
N GLU A 10 30.78 12.02 16.25
CA GLU A 10 30.52 11.16 15.08
C GLU A 10 29.37 10.15 15.24
N THR A 11 28.69 10.11 16.39
CA THR A 11 27.59 9.16 16.62
C THR A 11 26.21 9.66 16.17
N SER A 12 26.15 10.77 15.42
CA SER A 12 24.88 11.32 14.91
C SER A 12 24.72 11.23 13.39
N ALA A 13 25.70 10.68 12.67
CA ALA A 13 25.66 10.52 11.20
C ALA A 13 25.25 9.12 10.73
N CYS A 14 25.18 8.13 11.63
CA CYS A 14 24.94 6.72 11.27
C CYS A 14 23.47 6.27 11.37
N LEU A 15 22.54 7.17 11.75
CA LEU A 15 21.09 6.90 11.83
C LEU A 15 20.28 7.43 10.63
N LYS A 16 20.97 7.91 9.57
CA LYS A 16 20.34 8.49 8.37
C LYS A 16 20.24 7.54 7.17
N LYS A 17 20.65 6.27 7.29
CA LYS A 17 20.62 5.31 6.19
C LYS A 17 20.04 3.98 6.66
N ASN A 18 19.13 3.45 5.84
CA ASN A 18 18.55 2.11 5.89
C ASN A 18 17.19 1.99 6.61
N MET A 19 16.25 2.91 6.37
CA MET A 19 14.88 2.41 6.20
C MET A 19 14.87 1.58 4.92
N SER A 20 14.53 0.31 5.03
CA SER A 20 14.38 -0.57 3.88
C SER A 20 13.26 -0.03 2.98
N ALA A 21 13.38 -0.20 1.66
CA ALA A 21 12.32 0.15 0.71
C ALA A 21 10.90 -0.31 1.15
N PRO A 22 10.70 -1.51 1.72
CA PRO A 22 9.40 -1.93 2.27
C PRO A 22 8.92 -1.11 3.47
N GLU A 23 9.79 -0.65 4.37
CA GLU A 23 9.37 0.19 5.51
C GLU A 23 8.93 1.58 5.07
N ASN A 24 9.59 2.15 4.06
CA ASN A 24 9.16 3.41 3.46
C ASN A 24 7.81 3.26 2.75
N ALA A 25 7.62 2.16 2.01
CA ALA A 25 6.35 1.86 1.34
C ALA A 25 5.21 1.65 2.37
N ARG A 26 5.48 0.93 3.46
CA ARG A 26 4.55 0.78 4.59
C ARG A 26 4.17 2.14 5.19
N ARG A 27 5.14 3.01 5.48
CA ARG A 27 4.89 4.35 6.03
C ARG A 27 4.01 5.19 5.10
N GLN A 28 4.27 5.13 3.79
CA GLN A 28 3.45 5.85 2.79
C GLN A 28 2.02 5.30 2.73
N LEU A 29 1.85 3.99 2.82
CA LEU A 29 0.53 3.36 2.86
C LEU A 29 -0.28 3.80 4.08
N ILE A 30 0.32 3.78 5.28
CA ILE A 30 -0.34 4.19 6.52
C ILE A 30 -0.76 5.66 6.43
N ARG A 31 0.15 6.54 5.97
CA ARG A 31 -0.16 7.96 5.76
C ARG A 31 -1.36 8.15 4.83
N ARG A 32 -1.34 7.48 3.68
CA ARG A 32 -2.40 7.55 2.68
C ARG A 32 -3.74 7.02 3.22
N ALA A 33 -3.72 5.97 4.03
CA ALA A 33 -4.92 5.44 4.67
C ALA A 33 -5.52 6.45 5.65
N ILE A 34 -4.70 7.08 6.49
CA ILE A 34 -5.13 8.17 7.38
C ILE A 34 -5.66 9.36 6.59
N ASP A 35 -4.97 9.78 5.53
CA ASP A 35 -5.43 10.88 4.66
C ASP A 35 -6.82 10.57 4.07
N SER A 36 -7.04 9.32 3.63
CA SER A 36 -8.32 8.86 3.05
C SER A 36 -9.46 8.82 4.08
N ILE A 37 -9.15 8.65 5.36
CA ILE A 37 -10.14 8.69 6.44
C ILE A 37 -10.46 10.15 6.75
N ALA A 38 -9.43 10.98 6.92
CA ALA A 38 -9.56 12.40 7.23
C ALA A 38 -10.39 13.16 6.17
N ASP A 39 -10.16 12.89 4.88
CA ASP A 39 -10.88 13.49 3.76
C ASP A 39 -12.25 12.83 3.47
N GLY A 40 -12.55 11.69 4.10
CA GLY A 40 -13.79 10.93 3.96
C GLY A 40 -13.88 10.04 2.71
N SER A 41 -12.81 9.91 1.93
CA SER A 41 -12.78 9.08 0.72
C SER A 41 -12.73 7.57 0.99
N ALA A 42 -12.34 7.15 2.21
CA ALA A 42 -12.38 5.75 2.65
C ALA A 42 -13.80 5.20 2.83
N GLY A 43 -14.81 6.08 2.85
CA GLY A 43 -16.20 5.78 3.17
C GLY A 43 -16.64 6.57 4.41
N GLN A 44 -17.91 6.96 4.45
CA GLN A 44 -18.49 7.71 5.57
C GLN A 44 -19.42 6.81 6.37
N ALA A 45 -19.31 6.88 7.69
CA ALA A 45 -20.33 6.35 8.58
C ALA A 45 -20.47 7.32 9.75
N ALA A 46 -21.70 7.75 10.03
CA ALA A 46 -21.99 8.78 11.04
C ALA A 46 -21.52 8.41 12.46
N HIS A 47 -21.41 7.10 12.75
CA HIS A 47 -20.91 6.62 14.04
C HIS A 47 -19.37 6.64 14.16
N LEU A 48 -18.65 6.96 13.07
CA LEU A 48 -17.17 6.97 13.02
C LEU A 48 -16.57 8.38 13.03
N GLU A 49 -17.35 9.40 13.40
CA GLU A 49 -16.86 10.78 13.44
C GLU A 49 -15.70 10.94 14.43
N GLN A 50 -15.70 10.15 15.51
CA GLN A 50 -14.60 10.14 16.48
C GLN A 50 -13.31 9.60 15.88
N GLU A 51 -13.35 8.48 15.15
CA GLU A 51 -12.19 7.95 14.44
C GLU A 51 -11.72 8.86 13.33
N ARG A 52 -12.64 9.55 12.64
CA ARG A 52 -12.30 10.56 11.64
C ARG A 52 -11.56 11.75 12.26
N GLN A 53 -12.05 12.27 13.39
CA GLN A 53 -11.37 13.33 14.12
C GLN A 53 -9.98 12.88 14.57
N ARG A 54 -9.85 11.62 15.03
CA ARG A 54 -8.55 11.04 15.37
C ARG A 54 -7.62 10.93 14.16
N ALA A 55 -8.15 10.58 12.99
CA ALA A 55 -7.38 10.54 11.75
C ALA A 55 -6.88 11.94 11.35
N LEU A 56 -7.66 13.01 11.55
CA LEU A 56 -7.22 14.40 11.30
C LEU A 56 -6.05 14.81 12.20
N GLU A 57 -6.09 14.44 13.49
CA GLU A 57 -4.98 14.69 14.42
C GLU A 57 -3.72 13.93 13.98
N LEU A 58 -3.86 12.64 13.69
CA LEU A 58 -2.77 11.78 13.23
C LEU A 58 -2.22 12.25 11.88
N GLN A 59 -3.05 12.76 10.99
CA GLN A 59 -2.63 13.34 9.71
C GLN A 59 -1.68 14.51 9.95
N ALA A 60 -2.05 15.45 10.81
CA ALA A 60 -1.21 16.61 11.13
C ALA A 60 0.14 16.17 11.73
N GLU A 61 0.12 15.22 12.66
CA GLU A 61 1.35 14.66 13.25
C GLU A 61 2.21 13.92 12.22
N LEU A 62 1.60 13.12 11.35
CA LEU A 62 2.30 12.38 10.30
C LEU A 62 2.91 13.30 9.24
N GLN A 63 2.36 14.50 9.07
CA GLN A 63 2.86 15.55 8.17
C GLN A 63 3.93 16.44 8.83
N ALA A 64 4.06 16.43 10.16
CA ALA A 64 4.94 17.30 10.96
C ALA A 64 6.47 17.08 10.78
N GLY A 65 6.91 16.57 9.63
CA GLY A 65 8.32 16.48 9.26
C GLY A 65 9.00 15.19 9.74
N PRO A 66 10.35 15.20 9.83
CA PRO A 66 11.14 13.97 9.95
C PRO A 66 11.07 13.30 11.33
N GLN A 67 10.74 14.04 12.40
CA GLN A 67 10.67 13.49 13.76
C GLN A 67 9.22 13.14 14.11
N LEU A 68 8.80 11.95 13.70
CA LEU A 68 7.55 11.38 14.21
C LEU A 68 7.79 10.90 15.65
N ARG A 69 6.81 11.10 16.54
CA ARG A 69 6.89 10.53 17.88
C ARG A 69 6.95 8.99 17.81
N PRO A 70 7.67 8.33 18.75
CA PRO A 70 7.67 6.88 18.83
C PRO A 70 6.25 6.32 18.91
N GLY A 71 5.97 5.26 18.16
CA GLY A 71 4.65 4.61 18.14
C GLY A 71 3.59 5.25 17.23
N LEU A 72 3.82 6.46 16.69
CA LEU A 72 2.82 7.15 15.84
C LEU A 72 2.37 6.33 14.63
N LEU A 73 3.30 5.65 13.95
CA LEU A 73 2.95 4.84 12.78
C LEU A 73 2.12 3.61 13.14
N SER A 74 2.41 2.96 14.26
CA SER A 74 1.65 1.82 14.74
C SER A 74 0.25 2.25 15.21
N GLU A 75 0.15 3.41 15.84
CA GLU A 75 -1.12 3.99 16.22
C GLU A 75 -1.98 4.34 14.99
N ALA A 76 -1.37 5.01 14.01
CA ALA A 76 -2.03 5.35 12.75
C ALA A 76 -2.48 4.12 11.95
N GLU A 77 -1.66 3.07 11.91
CA GLU A 77 -2.04 1.80 11.30
C GLU A 77 -3.24 1.19 12.03
N SER A 78 -3.23 1.14 13.36
CA SER A 78 -4.34 0.60 14.15
C SER A 78 -5.64 1.36 13.92
N VAL A 79 -5.60 2.70 13.93
CA VAL A 79 -6.77 3.55 13.65
C VAL A 79 -7.27 3.31 12.22
N ALA A 80 -6.36 3.27 11.24
CA ALA A 80 -6.72 3.05 9.85
C ALA A 80 -7.34 1.67 9.63
N GLU A 81 -6.75 0.61 10.19
CA GLU A 81 -7.29 -0.74 10.09
C GLU A 81 -8.66 -0.86 10.77
N ASN A 82 -8.83 -0.30 11.97
CA ASN A 82 -10.11 -0.32 12.67
C ASN A 82 -11.19 0.40 11.86
N TYR A 83 -10.92 1.61 11.39
CA TYR A 83 -11.86 2.37 10.56
C TYR A 83 -12.22 1.60 9.29
N LEU A 84 -11.23 1.13 8.54
CA LEU A 84 -11.44 0.38 7.29
C LEU A 84 -12.23 -0.91 7.51
N ARG A 85 -12.11 -1.57 8.68
CA ARG A 85 -12.97 -2.71 9.04
C ARG A 85 -14.41 -2.28 9.30
N GLN A 86 -14.61 -1.21 10.04
CA GLN A 86 -15.96 -0.70 10.36
C GLN A 86 -16.72 -0.23 9.11
N VAL A 87 -16.03 0.35 8.12
CA VAL A 87 -16.64 0.69 6.82
C VAL A 87 -16.67 -0.47 5.81
N GLY A 88 -16.35 -1.70 6.23
CA GLY A 88 -16.42 -2.90 5.39
C GLY A 88 -15.40 -2.96 4.26
N ARG A 89 -14.31 -2.18 4.35
CA ARG A 89 -13.22 -2.18 3.37
C ARG A 89 -12.20 -3.27 3.67
N LEU A 90 -11.83 -3.43 4.92
CA LEU A 90 -10.86 -4.42 5.38
C LEU A 90 -11.59 -5.56 6.11
N ALA A 91 -11.25 -6.82 5.83
CA ALA A 91 -11.86 -7.94 6.55
C ALA A 91 -11.31 -8.05 7.99
N PRO A 92 -12.01 -8.73 8.93
CA PRO A 92 -11.60 -8.84 10.34
C PRO A 92 -10.18 -9.38 10.55
N ASN A 93 -9.74 -10.31 9.70
CA ASN A 93 -8.42 -10.96 9.79
C ASN A 93 -7.41 -10.45 8.75
N GLU A 94 -7.74 -9.37 8.04
CA GLU A 94 -6.81 -8.73 7.11
C GLU A 94 -6.05 -7.59 7.80
N SER A 95 -4.80 -7.41 7.39
CA SER A 95 -3.98 -6.26 7.76
C SER A 95 -3.90 -5.27 6.60
N LEU A 96 -3.87 -3.98 6.93
CA LEU A 96 -3.65 -2.90 5.96
C LEU A 96 -2.32 -3.09 5.23
N VAL A 97 -1.26 -3.49 5.95
CA VAL A 97 0.06 -3.76 5.36
C VAL A 97 0.17 -5.19 4.83
N GLY A 98 -0.93 -5.95 4.83
CA GLY A 98 -0.98 -7.25 4.20
C GLY A 98 -1.07 -7.15 2.67
N ASN A 99 -0.87 -8.29 2.03
CA ASN A 99 -1.23 -8.45 0.62
C ASN A 99 -2.75 -8.41 0.47
N MET A 100 -3.19 -7.93 -0.70
CA MET A 100 -4.54 -8.09 -1.19
C MET A 100 -4.55 -8.97 -2.43
N SER A 101 -5.69 -9.62 -2.66
CA SER A 101 -5.91 -10.34 -3.90
C SER A 101 -6.52 -9.41 -4.94
N VAL A 102 -5.86 -9.31 -6.09
CA VAL A 102 -6.33 -8.54 -7.24
C VAL A 102 -6.70 -9.51 -8.35
N ARG A 103 -7.89 -9.34 -8.92
CA ARG A 103 -8.34 -10.06 -10.11
C ARG A 103 -8.21 -9.14 -11.31
N VAL A 104 -7.45 -9.58 -12.32
CA VAL A 104 -7.27 -8.87 -13.58
C VAL A 104 -7.80 -9.75 -14.70
N HIS A 105 -8.59 -9.20 -15.61
CA HIS A 105 -9.06 -9.95 -16.78
C HIS A 105 -8.03 -9.86 -17.92
N GLY A 106 -7.59 -11.02 -18.40
CA GLY A 106 -6.76 -11.13 -19.60
C GLY A 106 -7.52 -10.69 -20.85
N THR A 107 -6.78 -10.47 -21.94
CA THR A 107 -7.36 -10.16 -23.25
C THR A 107 -8.19 -11.32 -23.82
N ASP A 108 -7.96 -12.55 -23.34
CA ASP A 108 -8.74 -13.75 -23.63
C ASP A 108 -10.00 -13.89 -22.74
N GLY A 109 -10.29 -12.89 -21.90
CA GLY A 109 -11.41 -12.86 -20.97
C GLY A 109 -11.20 -13.67 -19.70
N ARG A 110 -10.09 -14.42 -19.56
CA ARG A 110 -9.83 -15.25 -18.39
C ARG A 110 -9.31 -14.42 -17.22
N PRO A 111 -9.82 -14.62 -16.00
CA PRO A 111 -9.31 -13.92 -14.83
C PRO A 111 -7.94 -14.47 -14.41
N ILE A 112 -7.01 -13.56 -14.16
CA ILE A 112 -5.71 -13.79 -13.52
C ILE A 112 -5.81 -13.23 -12.11
N GLN A 113 -5.57 -14.08 -11.11
CA GLN A 113 -5.59 -13.67 -9.71
C GLN A 113 -4.15 -13.55 -9.19
N VAL A 114 -3.82 -12.38 -8.62
CA VAL A 114 -2.48 -12.10 -8.10
C VAL A 114 -2.57 -11.61 -6.66
N SER A 115 -1.68 -12.08 -5.81
CA SER A 115 -1.48 -11.54 -4.46
C SER A 115 -0.40 -10.47 -4.50
N VAL A 116 -0.76 -9.23 -4.15
CA VAL A 116 0.13 -8.07 -4.20
C VAL A 116 0.00 -7.23 -2.94
N PRO A 117 1.09 -6.61 -2.45
CA PRO A 117 1.00 -5.67 -1.34
C PRO A 117 0.13 -4.47 -1.67
N ARG A 118 -0.65 -3.96 -0.70
CA ARG A 118 -1.53 -2.80 -0.90
C ARG A 118 -0.77 -1.50 -1.24
N TRP A 119 0.49 -1.38 -0.82
CA TRP A 119 1.35 -0.23 -1.13
C TRP A 119 1.91 -0.22 -2.55
N GLU A 120 1.78 -1.31 -3.30
CA GLU A 120 2.31 -1.38 -4.66
C GLU A 120 1.53 -0.48 -5.63
N THR A 121 2.10 -0.29 -6.81
CA THR A 121 1.53 0.52 -7.88
C THR A 121 0.97 -0.36 -8.99
N VAL A 122 0.17 0.25 -9.86
CA VAL A 122 -0.31 -0.37 -11.10
C VAL A 122 0.84 -0.92 -11.94
N LYS A 123 1.99 -0.23 -11.99
CA LYS A 123 3.19 -0.72 -12.68
C LYS A 123 3.67 -2.08 -12.14
N SER A 124 3.77 -2.21 -10.82
CA SER A 124 4.23 -3.46 -10.18
C SER A 124 3.24 -4.61 -10.43
N LEU A 125 1.95 -4.32 -10.46
CA LEU A 125 0.94 -5.29 -10.88
C LEU A 125 1.11 -5.71 -12.34
N GLN A 126 1.33 -4.77 -13.27
CA GLN A 126 1.59 -5.06 -14.69
C GLN A 126 2.80 -5.97 -14.87
N GLU A 127 3.91 -5.68 -14.18
CA GLU A 127 5.13 -6.48 -14.23
C GLU A 127 4.87 -7.94 -13.77
N ARG A 128 4.03 -8.14 -12.75
CA ARG A 128 3.66 -9.47 -12.23
C ARG A 128 2.77 -10.28 -13.17
N ILE A 129 1.88 -9.64 -13.93
CA ILE A 129 0.99 -10.32 -14.89
C ILE A 129 1.63 -10.49 -16.28
N GLY A 130 2.92 -10.22 -16.43
CA GLY A 130 3.66 -10.42 -17.67
C GLY A 130 3.64 -9.22 -18.62
N GLY A 131 3.38 -8.02 -18.11
CA GLY A 131 3.46 -6.74 -18.81
C GLY A 131 2.15 -6.29 -19.46
N GLY A 132 2.20 -5.11 -20.08
CA GLY A 132 1.07 -4.50 -20.75
C GLY A 132 0.40 -3.37 -19.99
N GLY A 133 -0.29 -2.49 -20.71
CA GLY A 133 -1.14 -1.49 -20.08
C GLY A 133 -2.29 -2.15 -19.31
N LEU A 134 -2.76 -1.51 -18.24
CA LEU A 134 -4.03 -1.87 -17.61
C LEU A 134 -5.10 -0.85 -18.01
N ILE A 135 -6.28 -1.36 -18.32
CA ILE A 135 -7.47 -0.58 -18.67
C ILE A 135 -8.50 -0.78 -17.55
N MET A 136 -9.19 0.30 -17.21
CA MET A 136 -10.30 0.34 -16.28
C MET A 136 -11.39 1.22 -16.89
N ASP A 137 -12.60 0.67 -17.04
CA ASP A 137 -13.74 1.37 -17.65
C ASP A 137 -13.39 1.97 -19.03
N GLY A 138 -12.65 1.22 -19.85
CA GLY A 138 -12.22 1.63 -21.19
C GLY A 138 -11.08 2.66 -21.24
N ARG A 139 -10.52 3.07 -20.10
CA ARG A 139 -9.42 4.05 -20.02
C ARG A 139 -8.13 3.44 -19.48
N PRO A 140 -6.95 3.84 -20.00
CA PRO A 140 -5.69 3.39 -19.45
C PRO A 140 -5.51 3.89 -18.01
N VAL A 141 -5.01 3.02 -17.15
CA VAL A 141 -4.69 3.35 -15.75
C VAL A 141 -3.23 3.76 -15.65
N ALA A 142 -2.98 4.91 -15.01
CA ALA A 142 -1.63 5.41 -14.83
C ALA A 142 -0.75 4.45 -14.01
N ASN A 143 0.46 4.19 -14.48
CA ASN A 143 1.40 3.22 -13.89
C ASN A 143 1.81 3.56 -12.45
N ASN A 144 1.92 4.85 -12.13
CA ASN A 144 2.26 5.34 -10.79
C ASN A 144 1.07 5.33 -9.82
N ARG A 145 -0.14 4.98 -10.27
CA ARG A 145 -1.32 4.97 -9.42
C ARG A 145 -1.17 3.88 -8.34
N PRO A 146 -1.32 4.20 -7.05
CA PRO A 146 -1.30 3.22 -5.98
C PRO A 146 -2.46 2.24 -6.11
N LEU A 147 -2.21 0.96 -5.90
CA LEU A 147 -3.27 -0.05 -5.92
C LEU A 147 -4.25 0.13 -4.76
N PHE A 148 -3.78 0.64 -3.62
CA PHE A 148 -4.62 1.02 -2.48
C PHE A 148 -5.75 1.99 -2.87
N ASP A 149 -5.47 3.01 -3.69
CA ASP A 149 -6.49 3.98 -4.11
C ASP A 149 -7.58 3.32 -4.97
N LEU A 150 -7.19 2.37 -5.83
CA LEU A 150 -8.13 1.59 -6.64
C LEU A 150 -8.95 0.65 -5.76
N TRP A 151 -8.32 0.03 -4.77
CA TRP A 151 -8.98 -0.84 -3.81
C TRP A 151 -10.04 -0.11 -2.99
N LEU A 152 -9.71 1.06 -2.43
CA LEU A 152 -10.65 1.91 -1.69
C LEU A 152 -11.89 2.29 -2.52
N ARG A 153 -11.71 2.44 -3.83
CA ARG A 153 -12.78 2.82 -4.77
C ARG A 153 -13.53 1.62 -5.38
N ASN A 154 -13.26 0.38 -4.93
CA ASN A 154 -13.77 -0.86 -5.54
C ASN A 154 -13.44 -1.01 -7.04
N GLN A 155 -12.37 -0.36 -7.50
CA GLN A 155 -12.01 -0.28 -8.90
C GLN A 155 -11.11 -1.43 -9.37
N LEU A 156 -10.56 -2.22 -8.44
CA LEU A 156 -9.69 -3.34 -8.78
C LEU A 156 -10.39 -4.44 -9.58
N GLY A 157 -11.70 -4.62 -9.39
CA GLY A 157 -12.48 -5.64 -10.11
C GLY A 157 -12.70 -5.34 -11.60
N SER A 158 -12.52 -4.08 -12.02
CA SER A 158 -12.71 -3.63 -13.41
C SER A 158 -11.41 -3.63 -14.23
N LEU A 159 -10.30 -4.14 -13.67
CA LEU A 159 -9.00 -4.13 -14.32
C LEU A 159 -8.94 -5.18 -15.44
N THR A 160 -8.58 -4.71 -16.63
CA THR A 160 -8.40 -5.52 -17.84
C THR A 160 -7.01 -5.24 -18.43
N VAL A 161 -6.40 -6.24 -19.06
CA VAL A 161 -5.16 -6.03 -19.80
C VAL A 161 -5.46 -5.32 -21.12
N ALA A 162 -4.67 -4.30 -21.46
CA ALA A 162 -4.83 -3.55 -22.68
C ALA A 162 -4.62 -4.44 -23.92
N ASN A 163 -5.51 -4.32 -24.90
CA ASN A 163 -5.46 -5.09 -26.13
C ASN A 163 -4.14 -4.80 -26.87
N GLY A 164 -3.37 -5.83 -27.19
CA GLY A 164 -2.00 -5.74 -27.73
C GLY A 164 -0.88 -6.12 -26.75
N SER A 165 -1.21 -6.34 -25.47
CA SER A 165 -0.27 -6.87 -24.48
C SER A 165 -0.79 -8.23 -23.99
N GLN A 166 -0.24 -9.33 -24.48
CA GLN A 166 -0.59 -10.64 -23.92
C GLN A 166 0.09 -10.79 -22.55
N PRO A 167 -0.65 -11.17 -21.49
CA PRO A 167 -0.04 -11.51 -20.21
C PRO A 167 0.83 -12.74 -20.41
N ARG A 168 2.14 -12.59 -20.29
CA ARG A 168 3.05 -13.74 -20.18
C ARG A 168 2.88 -14.32 -18.78
N VAL A 169 1.94 -15.24 -18.62
CA VAL A 169 1.91 -16.11 -17.44
C VAL A 169 3.26 -16.82 -17.41
N GLN A 170 4.16 -16.42 -16.50
CA GLN A 170 5.30 -17.25 -16.16
C GLN A 170 4.76 -18.48 -15.45
N SER A 171 4.32 -19.47 -16.24
CA SER A 171 4.18 -20.83 -15.76
C SER A 171 5.58 -21.29 -15.39
N THR A 172 5.97 -21.07 -14.13
CA THR A 172 7.04 -21.85 -13.53
C THR A 172 6.53 -23.28 -13.49
N VAL A 173 6.76 -24.04 -14.55
CA VAL A 173 6.64 -25.49 -14.52
C VAL A 173 7.72 -25.95 -13.55
N ARG A 174 7.36 -26.12 -12.27
CA ARG A 174 8.11 -27.01 -11.39
C ARG A 174 7.89 -28.40 -11.96
N ASN A 175 8.82 -28.80 -12.82
CA ASN A 175 8.98 -30.18 -13.23
C ASN A 175 9.27 -30.98 -11.97
N ALA A 176 8.25 -31.66 -11.45
CA ALA A 176 8.41 -32.65 -10.41
C ALA A 176 8.72 -33.99 -11.10
N GLY A 177 9.92 -34.51 -10.85
CA GLY A 177 10.21 -35.94 -10.88
C GLY A 177 10.60 -36.53 -12.22
N GLY A 178 11.91 -36.72 -12.40
CA GLY A 178 12.52 -37.83 -13.13
C GLY A 178 13.66 -38.37 -12.27
#